data_AF-A0A2T1DA38-F1
#
_entry.id   AF-A0A2T1DA38-F1
#
_cell.length_a   1.000
_cell.length_b   1.000
_cell.length_c   1.000
_cell.angle_alpha   90.00
_cell.angle_beta   90.00
_cell.angle_gamma   90.00
#
_symmetry.space_group_name_H-M   'P 1'
#
loop_
_entity.id
_entity.type
_entity.pdbx_description
1 polymer ?
#
loop_
_entity_poly.entity_id
_entity_poly.type
_entity_poly.pdbx_seq_one_letter_code
_entity_poly.pdbx_strand_id
1 'polypeptide(L)'
;MIRTKIVELSTIEAAAYRQKLKNGKSGVVIMRYDMAQPGLASLNRSTGEPDPSANTNLDLFPIEAFKEALELTSGMPYSRRGAVKLSRHQEEAGTEDELSGEEPPEELATIDSAEYEAIVKTYTNKKGELSYDLLNKDFIQFAKSSKIVADMVASGASEDDIRDHIVKVKLESLTGNRELTTAQTQRIVAMLDEVSPRYVFRELNDEIRRMLSLAKG
;
A
#
# COMPACT_ATOMS: atom_id res chain seq x y z
N MET A 1 13.01 -8.46 5.66
CA MET A 1 12.97 -7.13 6.34
C MET A 1 13.31 -5.99 5.36
N ILE A 2 12.29 -5.37 4.77
CA ILE A 2 12.46 -4.09 4.08
C ILE A 2 12.26 -2.95 5.08
N ARG A 3 13.31 -2.13 5.26
CA ARG A 3 13.29 -0.89 6.03
C ARG A 3 12.47 0.15 5.27
N THR A 4 11.83 1.09 5.96
CA THR A 4 11.25 2.27 5.33
C THR A 4 12.30 2.92 4.44
N LYS A 5 12.07 2.97 3.12
CA LYS A 5 12.95 3.75 2.24
C LYS A 5 12.62 5.21 2.45
N ILE A 6 13.53 5.89 3.13
CA ILE A 6 13.59 7.34 3.15
C ILE A 6 14.13 7.75 1.76
N VAL A 7 13.45 8.65 1.08
CA VAL A 7 13.91 9.25 -0.18
C VAL A 7 14.35 10.69 0.10
N GLU A 8 15.44 11.14 -0.50
CA GLU A 8 15.81 12.55 -0.45
C GLU A 8 15.04 13.33 -1.52
N LEU A 9 14.64 14.56 -1.21
CA LEU A 9 13.94 15.45 -2.11
C LEU A 9 14.94 16.36 -2.84
N SER A 10 14.68 16.64 -4.12
CA SER A 10 15.42 17.62 -4.90
C SER A 10 14.86 19.04 -4.76
N THR A 11 13.57 19.16 -4.39
CA THR A 11 12.91 20.48 -4.20
C THR A 11 13.44 21.24 -2.97
N ILE A 12 13.84 20.53 -1.91
CA ILE A 12 14.33 21.08 -0.63
C ILE A 12 15.29 20.09 0.05
N GLU A 13 16.24 20.57 0.89
CA GLU A 13 17.11 19.71 1.72
C GLU A 13 16.32 18.95 2.81
N ALA A 14 15.64 17.88 2.39
CA ALA A 14 14.76 17.10 3.23
C ALA A 14 14.68 15.64 2.79
N ALA A 15 14.31 14.79 3.73
CA ALA A 15 14.09 13.37 3.54
C ALA A 15 12.60 13.04 3.78
N ALA A 16 12.00 12.27 2.87
CA ALA A 16 10.58 11.93 2.88
C ALA A 16 10.33 10.43 3.06
N TYR A 17 9.21 10.08 3.70
CA TYR A 17 8.76 8.70 3.88
C TYR A 17 7.24 8.60 4.09
N ARG A 18 6.65 7.43 3.79
CA ARG A 18 5.21 7.20 4.02
C ARG A 18 4.92 6.88 5.49
N GLN A 19 3.85 7.47 6.00
CA GLN A 19 3.29 7.15 7.31
C GLN A 19 1.75 7.13 7.25
N LYS A 20 1.11 6.28 8.05
CA LYS A 20 -0.32 6.45 8.34
C LYS A 20 -0.48 7.64 9.29
N LEU A 21 -1.31 8.60 8.89
CA LEU A 21 -1.59 9.80 9.68
C LEU A 21 -2.63 9.49 10.77
N LYS A 22 -2.74 10.36 11.79
CA LYS A 22 -3.63 10.15 12.96
C LYS A 22 -5.12 9.99 12.63
N ASN A 23 -5.54 10.33 11.42
CA ASN A 23 -6.91 10.15 10.89
C ASN A 23 -7.06 8.88 10.04
N GLY A 24 -6.12 7.93 10.13
CA GLY A 24 -6.09 6.69 9.33
C GLY A 24 -5.71 6.89 7.85
N LYS A 25 -5.66 8.14 7.34
CA LYS A 25 -5.30 8.41 5.95
C LYS A 25 -3.85 8.02 5.67
N SER A 26 -3.65 7.53 4.45
CA SER A 26 -2.35 7.39 3.80
C SER A 26 -1.74 8.76 3.54
N GLY A 27 -0.49 8.97 3.95
CA GLY A 27 0.20 10.24 3.78
C GLY A 27 1.71 10.11 3.72
N VAL A 28 2.35 11.24 3.46
CA VAL A 28 3.81 11.41 3.40
C VAL A 28 4.25 12.39 4.49
N VAL A 29 5.40 12.08 5.09
CA VAL A 29 6.11 12.92 6.05
C VAL A 29 7.35 13.45 5.36
N ILE A 30 7.59 14.76 5.45
CA ILE A 30 8.83 15.40 5.01
C ILE A 30 9.56 15.91 6.25
N MET A 31 10.80 15.45 6.45
CA MET A 31 11.70 15.89 7.52
C MET A 31 12.85 16.66 6.88
N ARG A 32 12.92 17.99 7.09
CA ARG A 32 14.09 18.78 6.68
C ARG A 32 15.28 18.49 7.59
N TYR A 33 16.49 18.63 7.08
CA TYR A 33 17.73 18.44 7.87
C TYR A 33 18.05 19.60 8.84
N ASP A 34 17.32 20.71 8.76
CA ASP A 34 17.50 21.93 9.57
C ASP A 34 16.41 22.12 10.64
N MET A 35 15.35 21.32 10.66
CA MET A 35 14.16 21.53 11.50
C MET A 35 13.58 20.26 12.12
N ALA A 36 13.19 20.36 13.39
CA ALA A 36 12.56 19.26 14.13
C ALA A 36 11.05 19.07 13.85
N GLN A 37 10.38 20.04 13.21
CA GLN A 37 8.95 19.96 12.88
C GLN A 37 8.76 19.36 11.48
N PRO A 38 8.08 18.20 11.33
CA PRO A 38 7.78 17.63 10.02
C PRO A 38 6.74 18.44 9.24
N GLY A 39 6.89 18.44 7.92
CA GLY A 39 5.78 18.66 6.99
C GLY A 39 4.97 17.38 6.85
N LEU A 40 3.64 17.48 6.83
CA LEU A 40 2.73 16.33 6.75
C LEU A 40 1.67 16.59 5.67
N ALA A 41 1.50 15.69 4.70
CA ALA A 41 0.40 15.72 3.75
C ALA A 41 -0.27 14.37 3.60
N SER A 42 -1.60 14.36 3.48
CA SER A 42 -2.36 13.17 3.06
C SER A 42 -2.55 13.16 1.55
N LEU A 43 -2.73 12.00 0.93
CA LEU A 43 -3.08 11.93 -0.50
C LEU A 43 -4.59 12.14 -0.66
N ASN A 44 -5.01 13.18 -1.38
CA ASN A 44 -6.42 13.35 -1.72
C ASN A 44 -6.79 12.46 -2.92
N ARG A 45 -7.49 11.35 -2.64
CA ARG A 45 -7.91 10.37 -3.67
C ARG A 45 -8.87 10.92 -4.73
N SER A 46 -9.51 12.08 -4.54
CA SER A 46 -10.40 12.67 -5.57
C SER A 46 -9.69 13.61 -6.56
N THR A 47 -8.52 14.16 -6.20
CA THR A 47 -7.73 15.06 -7.07
C THR A 47 -6.38 14.51 -7.46
N GLY A 48 -5.85 13.52 -6.73
CA GLY A 48 -4.47 13.03 -6.88
C GLY A 48 -3.42 13.94 -6.23
N GLU A 49 -3.82 15.05 -5.61
CA GLU A 49 -2.89 16.04 -5.05
C GLU A 49 -2.63 15.82 -3.55
N PRO A 50 -1.49 16.32 -3.02
CA PRO A 50 -1.30 16.43 -1.58
C PRO A 50 -2.34 17.34 -0.93
N ASP A 51 -2.81 16.93 0.24
CA ASP A 51 -3.67 17.63 1.19
C ASP A 51 -2.84 17.86 2.48
N PRO A 52 -2.09 18.99 2.56
CA PRO A 52 -1.21 19.28 3.70
C PRO A 52 -2.01 19.47 4.99
N SER A 53 -1.47 18.96 6.10
CA SER A 53 -2.11 19.13 7.41
C SER A 53 -2.12 20.61 7.82
N ALA A 54 -3.15 21.06 8.54
CA ALA A 54 -3.33 22.47 8.91
C ALA A 54 -2.18 23.08 9.75
N ASN A 55 -1.29 22.26 10.32
CA ASN A 55 -0.10 22.68 11.07
C ASN A 55 1.19 22.69 10.23
N THR A 56 1.08 22.57 8.90
CA THR A 56 2.20 22.55 7.95
C THR A 56 2.49 23.97 7.47
N ASN A 57 3.70 24.47 7.66
CA ASN A 57 4.11 25.74 7.06
C ASN A 57 4.48 25.52 5.58
N LEU A 58 3.66 26.04 4.66
CA LEU A 58 3.85 25.89 3.21
C LEU A 58 5.05 26.71 2.67
N ASP A 59 5.49 27.75 3.38
CA ASP A 59 6.70 28.51 3.02
C ASP A 59 7.99 27.69 3.23
N LEU A 60 7.93 26.69 4.12
CA LEU A 60 9.05 25.81 4.49
C LEU A 60 8.93 24.41 3.86
N PHE A 61 7.70 24.01 3.53
CA PHE A 61 7.34 22.76 2.86
C PHE A 61 6.40 23.06 1.68
N PRO A 62 6.94 23.49 0.53
CA PRO A 62 6.13 23.86 -0.63
C PRO A 62 5.35 22.66 -1.17
N ILE A 63 4.21 22.94 -1.82
CA ILE A 63 3.32 21.91 -2.41
C ILE A 63 4.07 21.03 -3.42
N GLU A 64 5.05 21.58 -4.13
CA GLU A 64 5.92 20.87 -5.07
C GLU A 64 6.74 19.77 -4.38
N ALA A 65 7.32 20.06 -3.21
CA ALA A 65 8.04 19.06 -2.40
C ALA A 65 7.11 17.94 -1.91
N PHE A 66 5.83 18.23 -1.64
CA PHE A 66 4.83 17.20 -1.33
C PHE A 66 4.39 16.38 -2.54
N LYS A 67 4.38 16.96 -3.74
CA LYS A 67 4.13 16.22 -4.99
C LYS A 67 5.29 15.27 -5.30
N GLU A 68 6.52 15.78 -5.26
CA GLU A 68 7.75 14.98 -5.38
C GLU A 68 7.79 13.85 -4.33
N ALA A 69 7.50 14.16 -3.06
CA ALA A 69 7.50 13.17 -1.99
C ALA A 69 6.43 12.08 -2.18
N LEU A 70 5.24 12.42 -2.70
CA LEU A 70 4.19 11.43 -3.01
C LEU A 70 4.55 10.57 -4.24
N GLU A 71 5.19 11.13 -5.25
CA GLU A 71 5.66 10.42 -6.44
C GLU A 71 6.82 9.47 -6.10
N LEU A 72 7.89 9.99 -5.50
CA LEU A 72 9.09 9.21 -5.13
C LEU A 72 8.79 8.12 -4.09
N THR A 73 7.80 8.30 -3.22
CA THR A 73 7.38 7.26 -2.26
C THR A 73 6.19 6.41 -2.75
N SER A 74 5.72 6.60 -3.98
CA SER A 74 4.63 5.81 -4.55
C SER A 74 4.96 4.31 -4.54
N GLY A 75 4.00 3.48 -4.14
CA GLY A 75 4.18 2.03 -3.98
C GLY A 75 5.12 1.59 -2.84
N MET A 76 5.72 2.50 -2.06
CA MET A 76 6.60 2.12 -0.94
C MET A 76 5.81 1.69 0.31
N PRO A 77 6.38 0.78 1.14
CA PRO A 77 5.78 0.37 2.41
C PRO A 77 5.85 1.47 3.47
N TYR A 78 4.95 1.39 4.44
CA TYR A 78 4.82 2.35 5.56
C TYR A 78 5.93 2.22 6.60
N SER A 79 6.29 3.34 7.24
CA SER A 79 7.17 3.31 8.41
C SER A 79 6.56 2.54 9.58
N ARG A 80 7.26 1.51 10.05
CA ARG A 80 6.94 0.75 11.28
C ARG A 80 7.35 1.47 12.56
N ARG A 81 8.35 2.36 12.52
CA ARG A 81 8.77 3.19 13.68
C ARG A 81 8.05 4.54 13.61
N GLY A 82 7.61 5.04 14.77
CA GLY A 82 7.11 6.41 14.92
C GLY A 82 8.18 7.45 14.58
N ALA A 83 7.73 8.67 14.22
CA ALA A 83 8.50 9.84 13.79
C ALA A 83 10.02 9.63 13.66
N VAL A 84 10.47 9.34 12.44
CA VAL A 84 11.87 9.04 12.13
C VAL A 84 12.76 10.24 12.47
N LYS A 85 13.60 10.09 13.51
CA LYS A 85 14.64 11.07 13.86
C LYS A 85 15.79 10.93 12.88
N LEU A 86 16.02 11.96 12.06
CA LEU A 86 17.19 12.06 11.19
C LEU A 86 18.41 12.51 12.02
N SER A 87 19.18 11.55 12.53
CA SER A 87 20.48 11.83 13.15
C SER A 87 21.52 12.13 12.06
N ARG A 88 21.80 13.42 11.83
CA ARG A 88 22.78 13.88 10.82
C ARG A 88 24.23 13.73 11.33
N HIS A 89 24.82 12.54 11.23
CA HIS A 89 26.27 12.26 11.11
C HIS A 89 26.39 10.96 10.28
N GLN A 90 27.14 10.94 9.16
CA GLN A 90 28.60 10.84 9.04
C GLN A 90 29.09 9.39 9.26
N GLU A 91 30.00 8.92 8.41
CA GLU A 91 30.40 7.50 8.32
C GLU A 91 31.17 7.03 9.56
N GLU A 92 30.65 6.02 10.28
CA GLU A 92 31.43 4.96 10.94
C GLU A 92 30.50 3.81 11.40
N ALA A 93 31.04 2.71 11.92
CA ALA A 93 30.35 1.42 12.02
C ALA A 93 30.12 0.92 13.47
N GLY A 94 28.96 0.28 13.69
CA GLY A 94 28.83 -0.84 14.64
C GLY A 94 27.78 -0.77 15.75
N THR A 95 27.37 -1.96 16.21
CA THR A 95 26.65 -2.31 17.47
C THR A 95 25.14 -2.03 17.60
N GLU A 96 24.45 -2.93 18.33
CA GLU A 96 22.98 -3.09 18.49
C GLU A 96 22.53 -2.82 19.95
N ASP A 97 21.26 -2.45 20.31
CA ASP A 97 20.24 -1.58 19.63
C ASP A 97 19.66 -0.49 20.57
N GLU A 98 19.13 -0.64 21.82
CA GLU A 98 18.60 -1.74 22.67
C GLU A 98 17.65 -1.13 23.77
N LEU A 99 16.84 -1.93 24.50
CA LEU A 99 15.88 -1.62 25.60
C LEU A 99 14.69 -0.68 25.25
N SER A 100 13.48 -0.81 25.82
CA SER A 100 12.67 -1.97 26.29
C SER A 100 11.27 -1.43 26.66
N GLY A 101 10.17 -2.06 26.25
CA GLY A 101 8.82 -1.64 26.65
C GLY A 101 7.73 -2.53 26.07
N GLU A 102 7.05 -3.28 26.94
CA GLU A 102 6.05 -4.28 26.55
C GLU A 102 4.65 -3.66 26.40
N GLU A 103 4.13 -3.65 25.18
CA GLU A 103 2.71 -3.87 24.91
C GLU A 103 2.59 -5.19 24.12
N PRO A 104 1.52 -5.98 24.29
CA PRO A 104 1.38 -7.23 23.56
C PRO A 104 1.37 -6.94 22.06
N PRO A 105 2.15 -7.67 21.23
CA PRO A 105 2.19 -7.42 19.81
C PRO A 105 0.84 -7.79 19.20
N GLU A 106 0.00 -6.79 18.92
CA GLU A 106 -0.95 -6.90 17.82
C GLU A 106 -0.18 -7.40 16.60
N GLU A 107 -0.68 -8.43 15.92
CA GLU A 107 0.02 -9.02 14.78
C GLU A 107 0.02 -8.05 13.59
N LEU A 108 0.98 -7.12 13.63
CA LEU A 108 1.48 -6.34 12.50
C LEU A 108 2.30 -7.25 11.57
N ALA A 109 1.76 -8.46 11.32
CA ALA A 109 2.22 -9.51 10.44
C ALA A 109 2.96 -8.93 9.25
N THR A 110 4.24 -9.24 9.19
CA THR A 110 5.15 -8.78 8.14
C THR A 110 4.58 -9.26 6.82
N ILE A 111 4.29 -8.31 5.93
CA ILE A 111 4.40 -8.56 4.51
C ILE A 111 5.88 -8.39 4.23
N ASP A 112 6.56 -9.47 3.82
CA ASP A 112 7.90 -9.30 3.29
C ASP A 112 7.73 -8.74 1.88
N SER A 113 8.45 -7.65 1.58
CA SER A 113 8.22 -6.87 0.35
C SER A 113 8.31 -7.71 -0.92
N ALA A 114 9.02 -8.84 -0.89
CA ALA A 114 9.03 -9.87 -1.94
C ALA A 114 7.61 -10.30 -2.41
N GLU A 115 6.62 -10.30 -1.53
CA GLU A 115 5.24 -10.68 -1.83
C GLU A 115 4.55 -9.59 -2.68
N TYR A 116 4.66 -8.33 -2.25
CA TYR A 116 4.16 -7.18 -3.00
C TYR A 116 4.94 -6.96 -4.32
N GLU A 117 6.27 -7.09 -4.27
CA GLU A 117 7.16 -7.01 -5.43
C GLU A 117 6.90 -8.11 -6.45
N ALA A 118 6.57 -9.35 -6.03
CA ALA A 118 6.17 -10.41 -6.94
C ALA A 118 4.88 -10.06 -7.69
N ILE A 119 3.88 -9.50 -7.00
CA ILE A 119 2.61 -9.07 -7.61
C ILE A 119 2.84 -7.91 -8.58
N VAL A 120 3.56 -6.86 -8.15
CA VAL A 120 3.88 -5.72 -9.02
C VAL A 120 4.66 -6.19 -10.25
N LYS A 121 5.74 -6.94 -10.06
CA LYS A 121 6.57 -7.50 -11.16
C LYS A 121 5.78 -8.38 -12.14
N THR A 122 4.73 -9.07 -11.68
CA THR A 122 3.89 -9.91 -12.53
C THR A 122 2.94 -9.09 -13.41
N TYR A 123 2.44 -7.94 -12.91
CA TYR A 123 1.48 -7.09 -13.63
C TYR A 123 2.08 -5.78 -14.17
N THR A 124 3.36 -5.51 -13.94
CA THR A 124 4.10 -4.41 -14.58
C THR A 124 4.16 -4.61 -16.10
N ASN A 125 3.75 -3.60 -16.85
CA ASN A 125 3.77 -3.61 -18.30
C ASN A 125 5.18 -3.35 -18.87
N LYS A 126 5.33 -3.44 -20.20
CA LYS A 126 6.62 -3.21 -20.89
C LYS A 126 7.20 -1.78 -20.75
N LYS A 127 6.49 -0.84 -20.13
CA LYS A 127 6.96 0.52 -19.83
C LYS A 127 7.40 0.70 -18.36
N GLY A 128 7.15 -0.27 -17.49
CA GLY A 128 7.41 -0.16 -16.04
C GLY A 128 6.18 0.18 -15.18
N GLU A 129 5.02 0.44 -15.79
CA GLU A 129 3.79 0.84 -15.08
C GLU A 129 2.99 -0.40 -14.61
N LEU A 130 2.36 -0.35 -13.42
CA LEU A 130 1.47 -1.41 -12.95
C LEU A 130 0.17 -1.46 -13.78
N SER A 131 -0.10 -2.57 -14.46
CA SER A 131 -1.26 -2.71 -15.35
C SER A 131 -2.47 -3.30 -14.63
N TYR A 132 -3.35 -2.41 -14.18
CA TYR A 132 -4.62 -2.77 -13.54
C TYR A 132 -5.52 -3.62 -14.45
N ASP A 133 -5.49 -3.38 -15.76
CA ASP A 133 -6.23 -4.16 -16.78
C ASP A 133 -5.80 -5.63 -16.80
N LEU A 134 -4.49 -5.91 -16.76
CA LEU A 134 -3.96 -7.28 -16.72
C LEU A 134 -4.30 -7.98 -15.41
N LEU A 135 -4.19 -7.24 -14.30
CA LEU A 135 -4.50 -7.73 -12.96
C LEU A 135 -6.00 -8.08 -12.83
N ASN A 136 -6.91 -7.17 -13.20
CA ASN A 136 -8.35 -7.46 -13.17
C ASN A 136 -8.71 -8.60 -14.12
N LYS A 137 -8.19 -8.61 -15.35
CA LYS A 137 -8.45 -9.68 -16.32
C LYS A 137 -8.07 -11.06 -15.79
N ASP A 138 -6.91 -11.21 -15.17
CA ASP A 138 -6.44 -12.48 -14.61
C ASP A 138 -7.30 -12.92 -13.40
N PHE A 139 -7.62 -12.01 -12.48
CA PHE A 139 -8.48 -12.33 -11.34
C PHE A 139 -9.93 -12.66 -11.76
N ILE A 140 -10.47 -11.98 -12.77
CA ILE A 140 -11.78 -12.27 -13.39
C ILE A 140 -11.75 -13.61 -14.13
N GLN A 141 -10.67 -13.92 -14.85
CA GLN A 141 -10.51 -15.20 -15.54
C GLN A 141 -10.43 -16.35 -14.53
N PHE A 142 -9.70 -16.17 -13.43
CA PHE A 142 -9.69 -17.12 -12.32
C PHE A 142 -11.09 -17.30 -11.72
N ALA A 143 -11.79 -16.22 -11.37
CA ALA A 143 -13.14 -16.25 -10.79
C ALA A 143 -14.13 -17.06 -11.66
N LYS A 144 -14.07 -16.92 -12.98
CA LYS A 144 -14.90 -17.66 -13.94
C LYS A 144 -14.52 -19.14 -14.11
N SER A 145 -13.28 -19.50 -13.79
CA SER A 145 -12.76 -20.88 -13.90
C SER A 145 -12.78 -21.66 -12.57
N SER A 146 -12.87 -20.96 -11.44
CA SER A 146 -12.83 -21.56 -10.10
C SER A 146 -14.17 -22.18 -9.75
N LYS A 147 -14.19 -23.50 -9.60
CA LYS A 147 -15.39 -24.21 -9.11
C LYS A 147 -15.84 -23.70 -7.73
N ILE A 148 -14.89 -23.39 -6.84
CA ILE A 148 -15.22 -22.90 -5.49
C ILE A 148 -15.98 -21.57 -5.58
N VAL A 149 -15.59 -20.67 -6.49
CA VAL A 149 -16.30 -19.41 -6.73
C VAL A 149 -17.70 -19.65 -7.29
N ALA A 150 -17.86 -20.61 -8.21
CA ALA A 150 -19.19 -21.00 -8.71
C ALA A 150 -20.08 -21.59 -7.60
N ASP A 151 -19.53 -22.45 -6.74
CA ASP A 151 -20.22 -23.05 -5.60
C ASP A 151 -20.59 -21.96 -4.55
N MET A 152 -19.74 -20.96 -4.30
CA MET A 152 -20.01 -19.79 -3.44
C MET A 152 -21.11 -18.87 -4.02
N VAL A 153 -21.09 -18.61 -5.33
CA VAL A 153 -22.13 -17.83 -6.03
C VAL A 153 -23.48 -18.57 -5.98
N ALA A 154 -23.49 -19.88 -6.20
CA ALA A 154 -24.70 -20.70 -6.16
C ALA A 154 -25.29 -20.85 -4.74
N SER A 155 -24.45 -20.80 -3.70
CA SER A 155 -24.88 -20.76 -2.30
C SER A 155 -25.26 -19.37 -1.80
N GLY A 156 -25.12 -18.33 -2.64
CA GLY A 156 -25.56 -16.96 -2.34
C GLY A 156 -24.64 -16.20 -1.38
N ALA A 157 -23.35 -16.52 -1.34
CA ALA A 157 -22.34 -15.78 -0.55
C ALA A 157 -22.26 -14.28 -0.94
N SER A 158 -21.70 -13.44 -0.06
CA SER A 158 -21.62 -11.99 -0.31
C SER A 158 -20.56 -11.63 -1.36
N GLU A 159 -20.66 -10.41 -1.92
CA GLU A 159 -19.66 -9.85 -2.82
C GLU A 159 -18.28 -9.77 -2.16
N ASP A 160 -18.23 -9.39 -0.88
CA ASP A 160 -17.00 -9.33 -0.09
C ASP A 160 -16.39 -10.72 0.18
N ASP A 161 -17.20 -11.72 0.55
CA ASP A 161 -16.70 -13.10 0.78
C ASP A 161 -16.08 -13.69 -0.48
N ILE A 162 -16.77 -13.52 -1.61
CA ILE A 162 -16.32 -14.02 -2.92
C ILE A 162 -15.05 -13.28 -3.35
N ARG A 163 -15.00 -11.95 -3.20
CA ARG A 163 -13.81 -11.15 -3.49
C ARG A 163 -12.62 -11.58 -2.63
N ASP A 164 -12.78 -11.63 -1.31
CA ASP A 164 -11.66 -11.91 -0.41
C ASP A 164 -11.14 -13.35 -0.58
N HIS A 165 -12.00 -14.32 -0.92
CA HIS A 165 -11.57 -15.66 -1.35
C HIS A 165 -10.78 -15.62 -2.67
N ILE A 166 -11.30 -14.98 -3.72
CA ILE A 166 -10.63 -14.85 -5.02
C ILE A 166 -9.26 -14.20 -4.86
N VAL A 167 -9.21 -13.09 -4.12
CA VAL A 167 -8.00 -12.32 -3.92
C VAL A 167 -6.99 -13.13 -3.11
N LYS A 168 -7.38 -13.73 -1.99
CA LYS A 168 -6.48 -14.56 -1.18
C LYS A 168 -5.82 -15.67 -2.03
N VAL A 169 -6.61 -16.50 -2.71
CA VAL A 169 -6.08 -17.65 -3.47
C VAL A 169 -5.19 -17.20 -4.64
N LYS A 170 -5.52 -16.07 -5.29
CA LYS A 170 -4.64 -15.48 -6.31
C LYS A 170 -3.34 -14.95 -5.72
N LEU A 171 -3.37 -14.26 -4.57
CA LEU A 171 -2.16 -13.75 -3.92
C LEU A 171 -1.27 -14.88 -3.41
N GLU A 172 -1.82 -15.96 -2.84
CA GLU A 172 -1.07 -17.18 -2.49
C GLU A 172 -0.35 -17.77 -3.72
N SER A 173 -1.04 -17.84 -4.86
CA SER A 173 -0.48 -18.36 -6.11
C SER A 173 0.56 -17.45 -6.77
N LEU A 174 0.52 -16.13 -6.51
CA LEU A 174 1.45 -15.14 -7.10
C LEU A 174 2.72 -14.96 -6.26
N THR A 175 2.57 -15.01 -4.94
CA THR A 175 3.68 -14.86 -3.98
C THR A 175 4.39 -16.18 -3.71
N GLY A 176 3.72 -17.32 -3.92
CA GLY A 176 4.16 -18.64 -3.48
C GLY A 176 3.90 -18.92 -2.00
N ASN A 177 3.48 -17.91 -1.22
CA ASN A 177 3.16 -18.04 0.19
C ASN A 177 1.73 -18.57 0.36
N ARG A 178 1.60 -19.86 0.67
CA ARG A 178 0.32 -20.57 0.87
C ARG A 178 -0.33 -20.34 2.25
N GLU A 179 0.31 -19.56 3.12
CA GLU A 179 -0.14 -19.32 4.49
C GLU A 179 -0.52 -17.84 4.72
N LEU A 180 -0.77 -17.09 3.63
CA LEU A 180 -1.20 -15.70 3.70
C LEU A 180 -2.45 -15.53 4.56
N THR A 181 -2.31 -14.82 5.68
CA THR A 181 -3.44 -14.48 6.54
C THR A 181 -4.40 -13.52 5.82
N THR A 182 -5.66 -13.48 6.25
CA THR A 182 -6.64 -12.51 5.73
C THR A 182 -6.16 -11.07 5.99
N ALA A 183 -5.48 -10.82 7.12
CA ALA A 183 -4.89 -9.53 7.45
C ALA A 183 -3.74 -9.13 6.51
N GLN A 184 -2.82 -10.04 6.16
CA GLN A 184 -1.79 -9.78 5.14
C GLN A 184 -2.43 -9.57 3.76
N THR A 185 -3.40 -10.40 3.38
CA THR A 185 -4.16 -10.28 2.12
C THR A 185 -4.75 -8.87 1.98
N GLN A 186 -5.55 -8.43 2.96
CA GLN A 186 -6.19 -7.10 2.94
C GLN A 186 -5.17 -5.95 2.97
N ARG A 187 -4.04 -6.10 3.69
CA ARG A 187 -2.94 -5.11 3.66
C ARG A 187 -2.25 -5.04 2.29
N ILE A 188 -2.10 -6.15 1.57
CA ILE A 188 -1.59 -6.16 0.18
C ILE A 188 -2.58 -5.45 -0.75
N VAL A 189 -3.89 -5.73 -0.64
CA VAL A 189 -4.92 -4.98 -1.40
C VAL A 189 -4.82 -3.49 -1.12
N ALA A 190 -4.69 -3.08 0.15
CA ALA A 190 -4.59 -1.68 0.54
C ALA A 190 -3.36 -0.96 -0.06
N MET A 191 -2.24 -1.66 -0.29
CA MET A 191 -1.08 -1.07 -0.98
C MET A 191 -1.33 -0.93 -2.49
N LEU A 192 -1.95 -1.92 -3.13
CA LEU A 192 -2.34 -1.88 -4.54
C LEU A 192 -3.42 -0.81 -4.82
N ASP A 193 -4.38 -0.64 -3.90
CA ASP A 193 -5.40 0.42 -3.93
C ASP A 193 -4.83 1.84 -3.76
N GLU A 194 -3.63 1.98 -3.21
CA GLU A 194 -2.98 3.28 -3.01
C GLU A 194 -2.18 3.75 -4.21
N VAL A 195 -1.80 2.84 -5.12
CA VAL A 195 -1.24 3.17 -6.44
C VAL A 195 -2.30 3.18 -7.55
N SER A 196 -3.47 2.56 -7.32
CA SER A 196 -4.58 2.57 -8.29
C SER A 196 -5.40 3.86 -8.25
N PRO A 197 -5.66 4.52 -9.39
CA PRO A 197 -6.49 5.72 -9.45
C PRO A 197 -7.99 5.45 -9.25
N ARG A 198 -8.44 4.19 -9.26
CA ARG A 198 -9.88 3.82 -9.25
C ARG A 198 -10.22 2.57 -8.43
N TYR A 199 -9.39 2.24 -7.42
CA TYR A 199 -9.33 0.95 -6.72
C TYR A 199 -8.85 -0.20 -7.61
N VAL A 200 -8.05 -1.12 -7.07
CA VAL A 200 -7.36 -2.15 -7.86
C VAL A 200 -8.30 -3.25 -8.36
N PHE A 201 -9.33 -3.62 -7.59
CA PHE A 201 -10.27 -4.71 -7.91
C PHE A 201 -11.67 -4.24 -8.33
N ARG A 202 -11.81 -3.01 -8.83
CA ARG A 202 -13.13 -2.48 -9.21
C ARG A 202 -13.85 -3.36 -10.24
N GLU A 203 -13.16 -3.76 -11.30
CA GLU A 203 -13.79 -4.54 -12.39
C GLU A 203 -14.10 -5.97 -11.94
N LEU A 204 -13.25 -6.54 -11.07
CA LEU A 204 -13.53 -7.81 -10.40
C LEU A 204 -14.84 -7.74 -9.59
N ASN A 205 -15.01 -6.69 -8.78
CA ASN A 205 -16.22 -6.48 -7.98
C ASN A 205 -17.47 -6.29 -8.88
N ASP A 206 -17.35 -5.51 -9.95
CA ASP A 206 -18.42 -5.29 -10.94
C ASP A 206 -18.81 -6.62 -11.65
N GLU A 207 -17.87 -7.54 -11.89
CA GLU A 207 -18.15 -8.87 -12.43
C GLU A 207 -18.71 -9.86 -11.40
N ILE A 208 -18.27 -9.82 -10.13
CA ILE A 208 -18.86 -10.62 -9.03
C ILE A 208 -20.34 -10.25 -8.88
N ARG A 209 -20.69 -8.96 -8.93
CA ARG A 209 -22.09 -8.51 -8.96
C ARG A 209 -22.86 -9.04 -10.17
N ARG A 210 -22.25 -9.11 -11.36
CA ARG A 210 -22.87 -9.76 -12.53
C ARG A 210 -23.11 -11.26 -12.28
N MET A 211 -22.14 -12.00 -11.75
CA MET A 211 -22.28 -13.43 -11.45
C MET A 211 -23.39 -13.69 -10.41
N LEU A 212 -23.41 -12.92 -9.32
CA LEU A 212 -24.46 -12.99 -8.29
C LEU A 212 -25.85 -12.59 -8.81
N SER A 213 -25.94 -11.69 -9.80
CA SER A 213 -27.21 -11.34 -10.45
C SER A 213 -27.70 -12.44 -11.40
N LEU A 214 -26.79 -13.13 -12.09
CA LEU A 214 -27.12 -14.23 -13.01
C LEU A 214 -27.51 -15.53 -12.27
N ALA A 215 -27.03 -15.73 -11.03
CA ALA A 215 -27.42 -16.87 -10.19
C ALA A 215 -28.75 -16.67 -9.44
N LYS A 216 -29.40 -15.50 -9.57
CA LYS A 216 -30.66 -15.13 -8.91
C LYS A 216 -31.84 -14.96 -9.88
N GLY A 217 -31.65 -15.25 -11.17
CA GLY A 217 -32.67 -15.15 -12.24
C GLY A 217 -32.87 -16.47 -12.95
#